data_AF-A0A4Q1C032-F1
#
_entry.id   AF-A0A4Q1C032-F1
#
_cell.length_a   1.000
_cell.length_b   1.000
_cell.length_c   1.000
_cell.angle_alpha   90.00
_cell.angle_beta   90.00
_cell.angle_gamma   90.00
#
_symmetry.space_group_name_H-M   'P 1'
#
loop_
_entity.id
_entity.type
_entity.pdbx_description
1 polymer ?
#
loop_
_entity_poly.entity_id
_entity_poly.type
_entity_poly.pdbx_seq_one_letter_code
_entity_poly.pdbx_strand_id
1 'polypeptide(L)'
;MYEIVGKNLSTMQCLKQLERLHRIHRLIQHESTGSAANLAAHLQISPRQLGAYIEVLKDMGAPITFCSVIKSYKYSSPVRFQFDLRLFVADKLVYSLD
;
A
#
# COMPACT_ATOMS: atom_id res chain seq x y z
N MET A 1 15.41 -22.60 21.96
CA MET A 1 16.16 -21.51 21.29
C MET A 1 16.55 -22.04 19.92
N TYR A 2 15.71 -21.81 18.91
CA TYR A 2 16.04 -22.15 17.53
C TYR A 2 16.37 -20.85 16.81
N GLU A 3 17.61 -20.76 16.33
CA GLU A 3 18.08 -19.70 15.44
C GLU A 3 17.17 -19.62 14.21
N ILE A 4 16.38 -18.56 14.13
CA ILE A 4 15.79 -18.10 12.87
C ILE A 4 16.81 -17.14 12.23
N VAL A 5 18.05 -17.60 12.05
CA VAL A 5 19.06 -16.89 11.27
C VAL A 5 19.05 -17.54 9.90
N GLY A 6 18.21 -17.03 8.98
CA GLY A 6 18.30 -17.43 7.58
C GLY A 6 17.03 -17.52 6.75
N LYS A 7 15.83 -17.19 7.27
CA LYS A 7 14.60 -17.16 6.44
C LYS A 7 14.23 -15.74 5.99
N ASN A 8 14.57 -15.49 4.71
CA ASN A 8 13.84 -14.67 3.74
C ASN A 8 13.91 -13.13 3.85
N LEU A 9 14.97 -12.56 3.26
CA LEU A 9 14.97 -11.15 2.85
C LEU A 9 13.87 -10.83 1.80
N SER A 10 13.40 -11.84 1.06
CA SER A 10 12.37 -11.75 0.00
C SER A 10 10.92 -11.76 0.51
N THR A 11 10.57 -12.56 1.53
CA THR A 11 9.21 -12.60 2.11
C THR A 11 8.86 -11.28 2.80
N MET A 12 9.84 -10.63 3.44
CA MET A 12 9.70 -9.29 4.02
C MET A 12 9.44 -8.20 2.97
N GLN A 13 9.88 -8.38 1.72
CA GLN A 13 9.67 -7.38 0.67
C GLN A 13 8.24 -7.42 0.11
N CYS A 14 7.68 -8.60 -0.13
CA CYS A 14 6.32 -8.73 -0.65
C CYS A 14 5.27 -8.18 0.34
N LEU A 15 5.37 -8.55 1.62
CA LEU A 15 4.47 -8.06 2.67
C LEU A 15 4.51 -6.53 2.77
N LYS A 16 5.70 -5.93 2.78
CA LYS A 16 5.86 -4.46 2.79
C LYS A 16 5.28 -3.79 1.56
N GLN A 17 5.29 -4.45 0.40
CA GLN A 17 4.68 -3.90 -0.83
C GLN A 17 3.15 -3.93 -0.73
N LEU A 18 2.57 -5.01 -0.21
CA LEU A 18 1.13 -5.10 0.05
C LEU A 18 0.68 -4.05 1.08
N GLU A 19 1.36 -3.94 2.23
CA GLU A 19 1.09 -2.91 3.25
C GLU A 19 1.10 -1.50 2.64
N ARG A 20 2.06 -1.20 1.76
CA ARG A 20 2.14 0.08 1.06
C ARG A 20 0.99 0.29 0.09
N LEU A 21 0.61 -0.72 -0.69
CA LEU A 21 -0.56 -0.65 -1.57
C LEU A 21 -1.83 -0.37 -0.77
N HIS A 22 -2.03 -1.04 0.38
CA HIS A 22 -3.19 -0.78 1.24
C HIS A 22 -3.20 0.68 1.71
N ARG A 23 -2.05 1.15 2.20
CA ARG A 23 -1.92 2.50 2.73
C ARG A 23 -2.15 3.56 1.65
N ILE A 24 -1.63 3.35 0.44
CA ILE A 24 -1.89 4.22 -0.71
C ILE A 24 -3.38 4.23 -1.04
N HIS A 25 -4.01 3.05 -1.17
CA HIS A 25 -5.45 2.96 -1.42
C HIS A 25 -6.26 3.75 -0.39
N ARG A 26 -5.97 3.56 0.90
CA ARG A 26 -6.65 4.26 2.01
C ARG A 26 -6.48 5.77 1.89
N LEU A 27 -5.29 6.27 1.61
CA LEU A 27 -5.06 7.71 1.48
C LEU A 27 -5.76 8.31 0.26
N ILE A 28 -5.80 7.60 -0.88
CA ILE A 28 -6.56 8.04 -2.06
C ILE A 28 -8.06 8.05 -1.77
N GLN A 29 -8.57 7.02 -1.08
CA GLN A 29 -9.99 6.91 -0.73
C GLN A 29 -10.46 8.06 0.16
N HIS A 30 -9.61 8.55 1.06
CA HIS A 30 -9.90 9.68 1.94
C HIS A 30 -9.45 11.03 1.36
N GLU A 31 -8.97 11.03 0.11
CA GLU A 31 -8.41 12.20 -0.56
C GLU A 31 -7.34 12.94 0.29
N SER A 32 -6.53 12.19 1.04
CA SER A 32 -5.58 12.72 2.02
C SER A 32 -4.11 12.42 1.67
N THR A 33 -3.79 12.22 0.39
CA THR A 33 -2.42 11.87 -0.03
C THR A 33 -1.44 13.04 0.07
N GLY A 34 -1.91 14.28 0.02
CA GLY A 34 -1.05 15.42 -0.29
C GLY A 34 -0.51 15.35 -1.73
N SER A 35 0.50 16.16 -2.03
CA SER A 35 1.19 16.06 -3.33
C SER A 35 1.90 14.72 -3.49
N ALA A 36 2.23 14.32 -4.72
CA ALA A 36 3.02 13.11 -4.96
C ALA A 36 4.35 13.09 -4.18
N ALA A 37 5.00 14.24 -4.02
CA ALA A 37 6.22 14.36 -3.23
C ALA A 37 5.96 14.15 -1.73
N ASN A 38 4.87 14.72 -1.19
CA ASN A 38 4.49 14.51 0.20
C ASN A 38 4.14 13.05 0.47
N LEU A 39 3.37 12.42 -0.42
CA LEU A 39 2.98 11.02 -0.29
C LEU A 39 4.21 10.09 -0.33
N ALA A 40 5.13 10.32 -1.27
CA ALA A 40 6.36 9.52 -1.37
C ALA A 40 7.23 9.64 -0.11
N ALA A 41 7.37 10.87 0.42
CA ALA A 41 8.09 11.12 1.66
C ALA A 41 7.40 10.46 2.87
N HIS A 42 6.07 10.55 2.98
CA HIS A 42 5.28 9.90 4.03
C HIS A 42 5.49 8.39 4.02
N LEU A 43 5.46 7.77 2.84
CA LEU A 43 5.64 6.33 2.67
C LEU A 43 7.12 5.89 2.71
N GLN A 44 8.05 6.83 2.85
CA GLN A 44 9.50 6.61 2.81
C GLN A 44 9.93 5.82 1.56
N ILE A 45 9.42 6.23 0.40
CA ILE A 45 9.75 5.66 -0.90
C ILE A 45 10.18 6.75 -1.87
N SER A 46 10.87 6.36 -2.94
CA SER A 46 11.16 7.30 -4.02
C SER A 46 9.88 7.70 -4.78
N PRO A 47 9.85 8.89 -5.42
CA PRO A 47 8.74 9.27 -6.29
C PRO A 47 8.49 8.27 -7.42
N ARG A 48 9.55 7.64 -7.94
CA ARG A 48 9.45 6.58 -8.95
C ARG A 48 8.71 5.36 -8.42
N GLN A 49 9.01 4.91 -7.20
CA GLN A 49 8.30 3.79 -6.57
C GLN A 49 6.84 4.14 -6.30
N LEU A 50 6.56 5.37 -5.85
CA LEU A 50 5.17 5.81 -5.71
C LEU A 50 4.43 5.73 -7.06
N GLY A 51 5.04 6.24 -8.14
CA GLY A 51 4.50 6.14 -9.48
C GLY A 51 4.20 4.69 -9.88
N ALA A 52 5.12 3.76 -9.62
CA ALA A 52 4.90 2.33 -9.87
C ALA A 52 3.69 1.77 -9.10
N TYR A 53 3.50 2.11 -7.82
CA TYR A 53 2.31 1.68 -7.08
C TYR A 53 1.01 2.27 -7.64
N ILE A 54 1.03 3.53 -8.06
CA ILE A 54 -0.14 4.17 -8.68
C ILE A 54 -0.49 3.49 -10.00
N GLU A 55 0.50 3.17 -10.84
CA GLU A 55 0.27 2.44 -12.08
C GLU A 55 -0.26 1.03 -11.83
N VAL A 56 0.27 0.31 -10.83
CA VAL A 56 -0.29 -1.00 -10.44
C VAL A 56 -1.77 -0.91 -10.08
N LEU A 57 -2.19 0.11 -9.32
CA LEU A 57 -3.61 0.29 -8.99
C LEU A 57 -4.45 0.65 -10.22
N LYS A 58 -3.91 1.45 -11.16
CA LYS A 58 -4.59 1.78 -12.42
C LYS A 58 -4.70 0.56 -13.34
N ASP A 59 -3.67 -0.27 -13.42
CA ASP A 59 -3.67 -1.53 -14.19
C ASP A 59 -4.70 -2.52 -13.64
N MET A 60 -4.99 -2.45 -12.33
CA MET A 60 -6.10 -3.17 -11.69
C MET A 60 -7.48 -2.52 -11.93
N GLY A 61 -7.55 -1.44 -12.72
CA GLY A 61 -8.78 -0.76 -13.09
C GLY A 61 -9.21 0.36 -12.13
N ALA A 62 -8.39 0.75 -11.15
CA ALA A 62 -8.75 1.85 -10.25
C ALA A 62 -8.61 3.21 -10.97
N PRO A 63 -9.68 4.03 -11.06
CA PRO A 63 -9.66 5.25 -11.85
C PRO A 63 -9.09 6.41 -11.01
N ILE A 64 -7.76 6.43 -10.88
CA ILE A 64 -7.02 7.41 -10.07
C ILE A 64 -6.70 8.66 -10.89
N THR A 65 -7.01 9.83 -10.32
CA THR A 65 -6.63 11.14 -10.86
C THR A 65 -5.98 11.99 -9.77
N PHE A 66 -5.15 12.97 -10.15
CA PHE A 66 -4.62 13.96 -9.21
C PHE A 66 -5.43 15.25 -9.28
N CYS A 67 -5.94 15.71 -8.14
CA CYS A 67 -6.64 16.99 -8.02
C CYS A 67 -5.70 18.05 -7.45
N SER A 68 -5.37 19.06 -8.26
CA SER A 68 -4.47 20.16 -7.86
C SER A 68 -5.07 21.09 -6.80
N VAL A 69 -6.40 21.22 -6.75
CA VAL A 69 -7.12 22.11 -5.82
C VAL A 69 -6.95 21.65 -4.38
N ILE A 70 -7.26 20.37 -4.11
CA ILE A 70 -7.10 19.76 -2.77
C ILE A 70 -5.71 19.14 -2.56
N LYS A 71 -4.85 19.19 -3.59
CA LYS A 71 -3.52 18.58 -3.63
C LYS A 71 -3.56 17.11 -3.20
N SER A 72 -4.34 16.30 -3.91
CA SER A 72 -4.52 14.90 -3.53
C SER A 72 -4.85 14.02 -4.72
N TYR A 73 -4.41 12.77 -4.67
CA TYR A 73 -4.94 11.72 -5.53
C TYR A 73 -6.34 11.34 -5.04
N LYS A 74 -7.25 11.12 -5.99
CA LYS A 74 -8.62 10.70 -5.72
C LYS A 74 -9.11 9.70 -6.75
N TYR A 75 -10.12 8.93 -6.37
CA TYR A 75 -10.85 8.07 -7.31
C TYR A 75 -11.96 8.88 -8.00
N SER A 76 -12.09 8.74 -9.33
CA SER A 76 -13.20 9.37 -10.05
C SER A 76 -14.53 8.61 -9.94
N SER A 77 -14.49 7.36 -9.49
CA SER A 77 -15.66 6.57 -9.11
C SER A 77 -15.36 5.76 -7.84
N PRO A 78 -16.36 5.30 -7.08
CA PRO A 78 -16.12 4.51 -5.88
C PRO A 78 -15.27 3.25 -6.18
N VAL A 79 -14.20 3.06 -5.41
CA VAL A 79 -13.34 1.88 -5.48
C VAL A 79 -13.34 1.20 -4.12
N ARG A 80 -13.49 -0.13 -4.12
CA ARG A 80 -13.16 -0.96 -2.96
C ARG A 80 -11.93 -1.79 -3.31
N PHE A 81 -10.89 -1.67 -2.50
CA PHE A 81 -9.69 -2.51 -2.59
C PHE A 81 -9.51 -3.20 -1.24
N GLN A 82 -9.75 -4.51 -1.22
CA GLN A 82 -9.70 -5.32 -0.01
C GLN A 82 -8.83 -6.54 -0.26
N PHE A 83 -7.97 -6.85 0.71
CA PHE A 83 -7.25 -8.10 0.75
C PHE A 83 -7.04 -8.47 2.22
N ASP A 84 -7.32 -9.73 2.55
CA ASP A 84 -7.21 -10.22 3.93
C ASP A 84 -5.96 -11.10 4.02
N LEU A 85 -4.97 -10.69 4.81
CA LEU A 85 -3.79 -11.50 5.09
C LEU A 85 -3.75 -11.83 6.59
N ARG A 86 -3.87 -13.12 6.91
CA ARG A 86 -3.87 -13.63 8.28
C ARG A 86 -2.86 -14.77 8.43
N LEU A 87 -2.01 -14.69 9.45
CA LEU A 87 -1.05 -15.73 9.79
C LEU A 87 -1.43 -16.38 11.12
N PHE A 88 -1.54 -17.70 11.13
CA PHE A 88 -1.85 -18.48 12.33
C PHE A 88 -0.67 -19.39 12.71
N VAL A 89 -0.39 -19.51 14.00
CA VAL A 89 0.57 -20.47 14.57
C VAL A 89 -0.13 -21.22 15.71
N ALA A 90 -0.29 -22.54 15.56
CA ALA A 90 -1.08 -23.37 16.48
C ALA A 90 -2.48 -22.77 16.74
N ASP A 91 -3.18 -22.44 15.66
CA ASP A 91 -4.51 -21.80 15.63
C ASP A 91 -4.63 -20.43 16.32
N LYS A 92 -3.51 -19.83 16.71
CA LYS A 92 -3.46 -18.46 17.23
C LYS A 92 -3.10 -17.49 16.12
N LEU A 93 -3.91 -16.47 15.91
CA LEU A 93 -3.59 -15.36 15.00
C LEU A 93 -2.35 -14.63 15.52
N VAL A 94 -1.29 -14.57 14.71
CA VAL A 94 -0.01 -13.92 15.07
C VAL A 94 0.30 -12.69 14.21
N TYR A 95 -0.37 -12.54 13.07
CA TYR A 95 -0.28 -11.34 12.22
C TYR A 95 -1.57 -11.19 11.41
N SER A 96 -2.08 -9.96 11.34
CA SER A 96 -3.16 -9.56 10.46
C SER A 96 -2.73 -8.29 9.74
N LEU A 97 -3.09 -8.18 8.46
CA LEU A 97 -3.02 -6.93 7.72
C LEU A 97 -4.45 -6.50 7.42
N ASP A 98 -4.84 -5.40 8.05
CA ASP A 98 -6.18 -4.80 7.96
C ASP A 98 -6.18 -3.58 7.04
#